data_AF-A0A256FRQ6-F1
#
_entry.id   AF-A0A256FRQ6-F1
#
_cell.length_a   1.000
_cell.length_b   1.000
_cell.length_c   1.000
_cell.angle_alpha   90.00
_cell.angle_beta   90.00
_cell.angle_gamma   90.00
#
_symmetry.space_group_name_H-M   'P 1'
#
loop_
_entity.id
_entity.type
_entity.pdbx_description
1 polymer ?
#
loop_
_entity_poly.entity_id
_entity_poly.type
_entity_poly.pdbx_seq_one_letter_code
_entity_poly.pdbx_strand_id
1 'polypeptide(L)'
;MVLEACGSANYWARELAKIGHDVKLIAPQYVRPFVKRQKNDATDAEAIVIAARQPEMRFVEPKAPEQQAHAVLFRARNRVVRQRTELINALRATLYEFGQVVPPGIENIKRIDIILDNPEIDLP
;
A
#
# COMPACT_ATOMS: atom_id res chain seq x y z
N MET A 1 19.45 -0.68 -19.66
CA MET A 1 18.43 -1.71 -19.38
C MET A 1 17.21 -1.05 -18.77
N VAL A 2 16.00 -1.56 -19.03
CA VAL A 2 14.75 -0.97 -18.52
C VAL A 2 13.92 -2.02 -17.80
N LEU A 3 13.39 -1.68 -16.63
CA LEU A 3 12.51 -2.53 -15.84
C LEU A 3 11.22 -1.78 -15.49
N GLU A 4 10.11 -2.49 -15.33
CA GLU A 4 8.93 -1.93 -14.69
C GLU A 4 9.19 -1.77 -13.17
N ALA A 5 8.75 -0.66 -12.57
CA ALA A 5 8.86 -0.40 -11.14
C ALA A 5 7.87 -1.26 -10.31
N CYS A 6 8.06 -2.58 -10.36
CA CYS A 6 7.32 -3.58 -9.59
C CYS A 6 7.94 -3.84 -8.20
N GLY A 7 7.37 -4.78 -7.43
CA GLY A 7 7.72 -5.02 -6.02
C GLY A 7 9.21 -5.27 -5.75
N SER A 8 9.91 -5.95 -6.66
CA SER A 8 11.34 -6.26 -6.54
C SER A 8 12.26 -5.35 -7.39
N ALA A 9 11.70 -4.45 -8.19
CA ALA A 9 12.46 -3.68 -9.16
C ALA A 9 13.53 -2.78 -8.54
N ASN A 10 13.26 -2.18 -7.37
CA ASN A 10 14.26 -1.37 -6.66
C ASN A 10 15.44 -2.19 -6.18
N TYR A 11 15.22 -3.44 -5.75
CA TYR A 11 16.30 -4.34 -5.36
C TYR A 11 17.15 -4.70 -6.57
N TRP A 12 16.52 -5.20 -7.63
CA TRP A 12 17.23 -5.62 -8.83
C TRP A 12 17.93 -4.47 -9.54
N ALA A 13 17.36 -3.28 -9.57
CA ALA A 13 18.04 -2.11 -10.14
C ALA A 13 19.34 -1.77 -9.40
N ARG A 14 19.35 -1.88 -8.07
CA ARG A 14 20.58 -1.68 -7.28
C ARG A 14 21.61 -2.79 -7.53
N GLU A 15 21.20 -4.05 -7.55
CA GLU A 15 22.13 -5.16 -7.80
C GLU A 15 22.72 -5.11 -9.21
N LEU A 16 21.90 -4.80 -10.22
CA LEU A 16 22.33 -4.67 -11.60
C LEU A 16 23.24 -3.44 -11.81
N ALA A 17 22.98 -2.35 -11.09
CA ALA A 17 23.87 -1.18 -11.09
C ALA A 17 25.26 -1.50 -10.50
N LYS A 18 25.35 -2.32 -9.44
CA LYS A 18 26.63 -2.73 -8.84
C LYS A 18 27.54 -3.49 -9.81
N ILE A 19 26.97 -4.21 -10.77
CA ILE A 19 27.72 -4.93 -11.82
C ILE A 19 27.89 -4.10 -13.11
N GLY A 20 27.57 -2.80 -13.09
CA GLY A 20 27.87 -1.86 -14.17
C GLY A 20 26.76 -1.62 -15.17
N HIS A 21 25.53 -2.08 -14.92
CA HIS A 21 24.41 -1.78 -15.82
C HIS A 21 23.78 -0.41 -15.52
N ASP A 22 23.51 0.37 -16.57
CA ASP A 22 22.59 1.51 -16.50
C ASP A 22 21.15 1.00 -16.47
N VAL A 23 20.49 1.12 -15.31
CA VAL A 23 19.12 0.62 -15.08
C VAL A 23 18.15 1.78 -14.95
N LYS A 24 17.11 1.77 -15.77
CA LYS A 24 16.02 2.74 -15.72
C LYS A 24 14.73 2.05 -15.32
N LEU A 25 13.97 2.63 -14.40
CA LEU A 25 12.66 2.10 -14.01
C LEU A 25 11.53 2.89 -14.67
N ILE A 26 10.50 2.20 -15.14
CA ILE A 26 9.26 2.81 -15.66
C ILE A 26 8.12 2.53 -14.70
N ALA A 27 7.32 3.54 -14.34
CA ALA A 27 6.15 3.34 -13.51
C ALA A 27 5.10 2.45 -14.22
N PRO A 28 4.43 1.50 -13.52
CA PRO A 28 3.47 0.57 -14.13
C PRO A 28 2.36 1.25 -14.93
N GLN A 29 1.94 2.44 -14.51
CA GLN A 29 0.94 3.25 -15.20
C GLN A 29 1.33 3.64 -16.63
N TYR A 30 2.63 3.74 -16.93
CA TYR A 30 3.15 4.03 -18.26
C TYR A 30 3.40 2.78 -19.10
N VAL A 31 3.54 1.61 -18.46
CA VAL A 31 3.66 0.32 -19.15
C VAL A 31 2.29 -0.23 -19.54
N ARG A 32 1.29 -0.07 -18.67
CA ARG A 32 -0.08 -0.62 -18.81
C ARG A 32 -0.73 -0.40 -20.19
N PRO A 33 -0.63 0.76 -20.86
CA PRO A 33 -1.23 0.97 -22.17
C PRO A 33 -0.70 0.03 -23.27
N PHE A 34 0.49 -0.55 -23.09
CA PHE A 34 1.17 -1.39 -24.08
C PHE A 34 1.05 -2.89 -23.79
N VAL A 35 0.41 -3.27 -22.68
CA VAL A 35 0.23 -4.67 -22.28
C VAL A 35 -0.86 -5.33 -23.15
N LYS A 36 -0.52 -6.45 -23.79
CA LYS A 36 -1.46 -7.24 -24.62
C LYS A 36 -2.37 -8.12 -23.74
N ARG A 37 -3.53 -8.55 -24.28
CA ARG A 37 -4.59 -9.29 -23.54
C ARG A 37 -4.20 -10.69 -23.01
N GLN A 38 -2.96 -11.13 -23.18
CA GLN A 38 -2.44 -12.38 -22.60
C GLN A 38 -1.25 -12.07 -21.73
N LYS A 39 -1.32 -12.43 -20.45
CA LYS A 39 -0.24 -12.19 -19.50
C LYS A 39 0.81 -13.29 -19.62
N ASN A 40 1.98 -12.94 -20.13
CA ASN A 40 3.19 -13.75 -20.06
C ASN A 40 4.43 -12.85 -20.02
N ASP A 41 5.58 -13.42 -19.62
CA ASP A 41 6.81 -12.65 -19.42
C ASP A 41 7.30 -11.97 -20.71
N ALA A 42 7.09 -12.60 -21.87
CA ALA A 42 7.50 -12.04 -23.16
C ALA A 42 6.67 -10.79 -23.52
N THR A 43 5.35 -10.83 -23.29
CA THR A 43 4.46 -9.69 -23.51
C THR A 43 4.73 -8.54 -22.53
N ASP A 44 5.11 -8.86 -21.29
CA ASP A 44 5.45 -7.84 -20.30
C ASP A 44 6.78 -7.16 -20.67
N ALA A 45 7.78 -7.93 -21.11
CA ALA A 45 9.04 -7.38 -21.63
C ALA A 45 8.83 -6.50 -22.88
N GLU A 46 7.99 -6.95 -23.83
CA GLU A 46 7.64 -6.16 -25.02
C GLU A 46 6.99 -4.83 -24.63
N ALA A 47 6.01 -4.85 -23.71
CA ALA A 47 5.33 -3.64 -23.25
C ALA A 47 6.30 -2.64 -22.60
N ILE A 48 7.24 -3.12 -21.78
CA ILE A 48 8.28 -2.28 -21.16
C ILE A 48 9.15 -1.63 -22.24
N VAL A 49 9.58 -2.39 -23.27
CA VAL A 49 10.42 -1.85 -24.36
C VAL A 49 9.65 -0.83 -25.19
N ILE A 50 8.37 -1.07 -25.49
CA ILE A 50 7.54 -0.11 -26.23
C ILE A 50 7.34 1.17 -25.43
N ALA A 51 7.07 1.04 -24.13
CA ALA A 51 6.97 2.19 -23.22
C ALA A 51 8.28 2.99 -23.19
N ALA A 52 9.41 2.31 -23.04
CA ALA A 52 10.74 2.94 -22.99
C ALA A 52 11.11 3.74 -24.24
N ARG A 53 10.53 3.42 -25.39
CA ARG A 53 10.78 4.09 -26.67
C ARG A 53 9.91 5.33 -26.90
N GLN A 54 8.93 5.61 -26.04
CA GLN A 54 8.11 6.80 -26.18
C GLN A 54 8.97 8.06 -25.97
N PRO A 55 8.87 9.08 -26.85
CA PRO A 55 9.71 10.29 -26.75
C PRO A 55 9.59 11.03 -25.42
N GLU A 56 8.39 11.03 -24.83
CA GLU A 56 8.10 11.71 -23.57
C GLU A 56 8.22 10.79 -22.34
N MET A 57 8.84 9.61 -22.49
CA MET A 57 8.93 8.64 -21.41
C MET A 57 9.69 9.19 -20.20
N ARG A 58 9.12 8.98 -19.02
CA ARG A 58 9.70 9.39 -17.75
C ARG A 58 10.15 8.16 -16.97
N PHE A 59 11.41 8.18 -16.57
CA PHE A 59 11.99 7.15 -15.73
C PHE A 59 11.96 7.58 -14.27
N VAL A 60 11.90 6.60 -13.38
CA VAL A 60 11.98 6.82 -11.93
C VAL A 60 13.29 6.24 -11.41
N GLU A 61 13.93 6.97 -10.50
CA GLU A 61 15.13 6.50 -9.85
C GLU A 61 14.81 5.32 -8.91
N PRO A 62 15.65 4.27 -8.89
CA PRO A 62 15.57 3.24 -7.87
C PRO A 62 15.72 3.84 -6.48
N LYS A 63 14.81 3.50 -5.58
CA LYS A 63 14.91 3.94 -4.18
C LYS A 63 16.15 3.35 -3.52
N ALA A 64 16.82 4.13 -2.69
CA ALA A 64 17.80 3.62 -1.74
C ALA A 64 17.13 2.67 -0.72
N PRO A 65 17.85 1.70 -0.13
CA PRO A 65 17.31 0.81 0.90
C PRO A 65 16.62 1.58 2.05
N GLU A 66 17.19 2.70 2.49
CA GLU A 66 16.69 3.54 3.57
C GLU A 66 15.38 4.23 3.18
N GLN A 67 15.29 4.75 1.95
CA GLN A 67 14.05 5.33 1.41
C GLN A 67 12.95 4.26 1.30
N GLN A 68 13.31 3.05 0.90
CA GLN A 68 12.39 1.92 0.83
C GLN A 68 11.90 1.52 2.22
N ALA A 69 12.79 1.49 3.22
CA ALA A 69 12.47 1.20 4.62
C ALA A 69 11.50 2.23 5.22
N HIS A 70 11.76 3.53 5.02
CA HIS A 70 10.84 4.59 5.45
C HIS A 70 9.44 4.45 4.83
N ALA A 71 9.37 4.13 3.54
CA ALA A 71 8.09 3.91 2.86
C ALA A 71 7.34 2.67 3.41
N VAL A 72 8.07 1.61 3.77
CA VAL A 72 7.49 0.43 4.43
C VAL A 72 6.92 0.81 5.80
N LEU A 73 7.70 1.50 6.63
CA LEU A 73 7.27 1.93 7.96
C LEU A 73 6.03 2.83 7.90
N PHE A 74 6.01 3.80 6.99
CA PHE A 74 4.87 4.70 6.80
C PHE A 74 3.60 3.93 6.39
N ARG A 75 3.70 3.02 5.43
CA ARG A 75 2.55 2.19 5.01
C ARG A 75 2.09 1.25 6.13
N ALA A 76 3.02 0.66 6.88
CA ALA A 76 2.70 -0.20 8.02
C ALA A 76 1.94 0.58 9.10
N ARG A 77 2.43 1.76 9.48
CA ARG A 77 1.75 2.64 10.43
C ARG A 77 0.35 3.01 9.95
N ASN A 78 0.21 3.43 8.70
CA ASN A 78 -1.10 3.80 8.15
C ASN A 78 -2.07 2.61 8.15
N ARG A 79 -1.59 1.40 7.83
CA ARG A 79 -2.40 0.18 7.90
C ARG A 79 -2.90 -0.08 9.32
N VAL A 80 -2.02 -0.02 10.32
CA VAL A 80 -2.37 -0.23 11.72
C VAL A 80 -3.38 0.83 12.21
N VAL A 81 -3.15 2.10 11.88
CA VAL A 81 -4.09 3.19 12.24
C VAL A 81 -5.46 2.96 11.61
N ARG A 82 -5.52 2.56 10.33
CA ARG A 82 -6.78 2.29 9.64
C ARG A 82 -7.50 1.10 10.26
N GLN A 83 -6.81 -0.01 10.48
CA GLN A 83 -7.37 -1.21 11.11
C GLN A 83 -7.90 -0.92 12.52
N ARG A 84 -7.15 -0.14 13.31
CA ARG A 84 -7.61 0.30 14.63
C ARG A 84 -8.90 1.11 14.55
N THR A 85 -8.98 2.08 13.63
CA THR A 85 -10.20 2.88 13.45
C THR A 85 -11.36 2.03 12.93
N GLU A 86 -11.12 1.10 12.01
CA GLU A 86 -12.11 0.13 11.52
C GLU A 86 -12.69 -0.70 12.67
N LEU A 87 -11.83 -1.24 13.54
CA LEU A 87 -12.24 -2.04 14.71
C LEU A 87 -13.06 -1.23 15.73
N ILE A 88 -12.63 0.01 16.04
CA ILE A 88 -13.38 0.90 16.95
C ILE A 88 -14.76 1.23 16.37
N ASN A 89 -14.83 1.51 15.06
CA ASN A 89 -16.10 1.79 14.39
C ASN A 89 -17.01 0.56 14.39
N ALA A 90 -16.46 -0.65 14.18
CA ALA A 90 -17.22 -1.89 14.25
C ALA A 90 -17.79 -2.12 15.64
N LEU A 91 -16.96 -2.01 16.70
CA LEU A 91 -17.40 -2.12 18.08
C LEU A 91 -18.51 -1.13 18.43
N ARG A 92 -18.35 0.13 17.98
CA ARG A 92 -19.37 1.17 18.16
C ARG A 92 -20.68 0.83 17.47
N ALA A 93 -20.62 0.27 16.26
CA ALA A 93 -21.81 -0.15 15.53
C ALA A 93 -22.52 -1.31 16.26
N THR A 94 -21.77 -2.28 16.79
CA THR A 94 -22.33 -3.37 17.59
C THR A 94 -23.02 -2.85 18.85
N LEU A 95 -22.38 -1.97 19.63
CA LEU A 95 -22.99 -1.37 20.82
C LEU A 95 -24.26 -0.57 20.49
N TYR A 96 -24.30 0.07 19.32
CA TYR A 96 -25.47 0.80 18.85
C TYR A 96 -26.67 -0.12 18.62
N GLU A 97 -26.47 -1.39 18.20
CA GLU A 97 -27.56 -2.38 18.08
C GLU A 97 -28.23 -2.68 19.43
N PHE A 98 -27.50 -2.52 20.53
CA PHE A 98 -27.99 -2.68 21.91
C PHE A 98 -28.37 -1.33 22.56
N GLY A 99 -28.60 -0.29 21.76
CA GLY A 99 -29.04 1.02 22.24
C GLY A 99 -27.94 1.87 22.90
N GLN A 100 -26.70 1.40 22.92
CA GLN A 100 -25.57 2.13 23.51
C GLN A 100 -24.92 3.05 22.48
N VAL A 101 -25.17 4.36 22.61
CA VAL A 101 -24.66 5.38 21.69
C VAL A 101 -23.34 5.96 22.18
N VAL A 102 -22.29 5.81 21.38
CA VAL A 102 -20.96 6.39 21.63
C VAL A 102 -20.60 7.35 20.48
N PRO A 103 -19.96 8.50 20.75
CA PRO A 103 -19.44 9.37 19.68
C PRO A 103 -18.30 8.70 18.89
N PRO A 104 -18.05 9.11 17.63
CA PRO A 104 -16.90 8.64 16.87
C PRO A 104 -15.58 9.16 17.46
N GLY A 105 -14.48 8.46 17.19
CA GLY A 105 -13.13 8.85 17.64
C GLY A 105 -12.48 7.82 18.58
N ILE A 106 -11.15 7.81 18.60
CA ILE A 106 -10.37 6.89 19.43
C ILE A 106 -10.37 7.29 20.91
N GLU A 107 -10.49 8.57 21.17
CA GLU A 107 -10.61 9.16 22.50
C GLU A 107 -11.81 8.60 23.29
N ASN A 108 -12.82 8.08 22.58
CA ASN A 108 -14.02 7.49 23.17
C ASN A 108 -13.88 6.00 23.55
N ILE A 109 -12.73 5.35 23.32
CA ILE A 109 -12.52 3.95 23.75
C ILE A 109 -12.78 3.78 25.25
N LYS A 110 -12.27 4.70 26.08
CA LYS A 110 -12.50 4.62 27.54
C LYS A 110 -13.98 4.67 27.92
N ARG A 111 -14.80 5.35 27.11
CA ARG A 111 -16.25 5.39 27.31
C ARG A 111 -16.90 4.06 26.95
N ILE A 112 -16.37 3.37 25.94
CA ILE A 112 -16.78 2.00 25.62
C ILE A 112 -16.44 1.06 26.78
N ASP A 113 -15.22 1.15 27.35
CA ASP A 113 -14.83 0.33 28.51
C ASP A 113 -15.82 0.52 29.68
N ILE A 114 -16.19 1.76 30.00
CA ILE A 114 -17.18 2.06 31.06
C ILE A 114 -18.56 1.46 30.76
N ILE A 115 -18.98 1.41 29.49
CA ILE A 115 -20.26 0.81 29.09
C ILE A 115 -20.21 -0.71 29.29
N LEU A 116 -19.11 -1.35 28.92
CA LEU A 116 -18.94 -2.80 29.04
C LEU A 116 -18.85 -3.26 30.51
N ASP A 117 -18.24 -2.44 31.37
CA ASP A 117 -18.08 -2.75 32.80
C ASP A 117 -19.32 -2.39 33.64
N ASN A 118 -20.35 -1.75 33.05
CA ASN A 118 -21.53 -1.33 33.78
C ASN A 118 -22.53 -2.49 33.94
N PRO A 119 -22.75 -3.00 35.17
CA PRO A 119 -23.65 -4.12 35.43
C PRO A 119 -25.13 -3.79 35.22
N GLU A 120 -25.50 -2.50 35.11
CA GLU A 120 -26.87 -2.07 34.78
C GLU A 120 -27.18 -2.16 33.28
N ILE A 121 -26.15 -2.32 32.44
CA ILE A 121 -26.33 -2.43 30.99
C ILE A 121 -26.39 -3.92 30.63
N ASP A 122 -27.57 -4.36 30.21
CA ASP A 122 -27.81 -5.74 29.78
C ASP A 122 -27.27 -5.97 28.36
N LEU A 123 -25.94 -6.12 28.26
CA LEU A 123 -25.26 -6.65 27.08
C LEU A 123 -25.12 -8.18 27.21
N PRO A 124 -25.32 -8.94 26.13
CA PRO A 124 -25.19 -10.41 26.15
C PRO A 124 -23.77 -10.91 26.41
#